data_AF-A0A183J2A4-F1
#
_entry.id   AF-A0A183J2A4-F1
#
_cell.length_a   1.000
_cell.length_b   1.000
_cell.length_c   1.000
_cell.angle_alpha   90.00
_cell.angle_beta   90.00
_cell.angle_gamma   90.00
#
_symmetry.space_group_name_H-M   'P 1'
#
loop_
_entity.id
_entity.type
_entity.pdbx_description
1 polymer ?
#
loop_
_entity_poly.entity_id
_entity_poly.type
_entity_poly.pdbx_seq_one_letter_code
_entity_poly.pdbx_strand_id
1 'polypeptide(L)'
;MVIQCLVELGLCVGKNDEIECADFTFEKFYQLYLKICPRPEVQELFDQISENKTVISVTQMLAFLNEKQRDPRLNEILYPEYDRIKVKQLITKYEKDSSFAEKGLLSFPGFLCYLMSDDNAPVLLNRVELYQDMDQPLCQYLINSSHNTYLTGRQFAIKYFRCIELDCWDGGSGKDVPIITHGKAMCTDILFKDVIVAIRDTAFVTSNYPVILSFENHCSKSNQLKMARYCLDILGDLLLTKPLETHQLEAGIPLPSPNMLKRKILIKNKRLNLDIEHQQLEQFLKEGRVDEDMDEDVETPDVGDLTLDGTWPFFAISSLHALCAVARLKHAMVGHNDGRYRKDAPRSLADSFASEGDHAFSSVPDNEAHPELKITQTIPEAVTFREKLRSLTNIKGKEVGLFVS
;
A
#
# COMPACT_ATOMS: atom_id res chain seq x y z
N MET A 1 -24.07 31.15 -4.33
CA MET A 1 -23.90 30.21 -5.47
C MET A 1 -24.56 28.87 -5.19
N VAL A 2 -24.07 28.07 -4.22
CA VAL A 2 -24.63 26.73 -3.94
C VAL A 2 -26.12 26.74 -3.58
N ILE A 3 -26.54 27.63 -2.66
CA ILE A 3 -27.96 27.76 -2.26
C ILE A 3 -28.84 28.12 -3.46
N GLN A 4 -28.36 28.99 -4.35
CA GLN A 4 -29.09 29.37 -5.57
C GLN A 4 -29.29 28.16 -6.50
N CYS A 5 -28.26 27.33 -6.67
CA CYS A 5 -28.39 26.10 -7.46
C CYS A 5 -29.34 25.08 -6.82
N LEU A 6 -29.36 24.97 -5.49
CA LEU A 6 -30.30 24.12 -4.76
C LEU A 6 -31.75 24.59 -4.93
N VAL A 7 -31.98 25.91 -4.85
CA VAL A 7 -33.29 26.53 -5.09
C VAL A 7 -33.75 26.29 -6.53
N GLU A 8 -32.87 26.46 -7.52
CA GLU A 8 -33.18 26.20 -8.94
C GLU A 8 -33.52 24.74 -9.24
N LEU A 9 -32.99 23.79 -8.45
CA LEU A 9 -33.30 22.37 -8.55
C LEU A 9 -34.54 21.97 -7.73
N GLY A 10 -35.20 22.95 -7.09
CA GLY A 10 -36.38 22.72 -6.24
C GLY A 10 -36.07 21.86 -5.01
N LEU A 11 -34.84 21.93 -4.51
CA LEU A 11 -34.41 21.16 -3.34
C LEU A 11 -34.61 21.91 -2.01
N CYS A 12 -34.60 23.23 -2.04
CA CYS A 12 -34.91 24.08 -0.88
C CYS A 12 -35.48 25.43 -1.32
N VAL A 13 -36.01 26.20 -0.37
CA VAL A 13 -36.53 27.56 -0.58
C VAL A 13 -35.58 28.60 0.04
N GLY A 14 -34.79 28.21 1.04
CA GLY A 14 -33.86 29.08 1.75
C GLY A 14 -32.65 28.37 2.35
N LYS A 15 -31.82 29.15 3.06
CA LYS A 15 -30.54 28.70 3.65
C LYS A 15 -30.70 27.73 4.82
N ASN A 16 -31.85 27.76 5.50
CA ASN A 16 -32.09 27.02 6.74
C ASN A 16 -33.06 25.84 6.55
N ASP A 17 -33.41 25.51 5.31
CA ASP A 17 -34.34 24.43 5.02
C ASP A 17 -33.61 23.10 5.00
N GLU A 18 -34.23 22.07 5.55
CA GLU A 18 -33.78 20.69 5.42
C GLU A 18 -34.30 20.09 4.10
N ILE A 19 -33.47 19.30 3.44
CA ILE A 19 -33.83 18.61 2.20
C ILE A 19 -34.31 17.21 2.57
N GLU A 20 -35.54 16.87 2.20
CA GLU A 20 -36.09 15.52 2.37
C GLU A 20 -35.26 14.50 1.58
N CYS A 21 -34.88 13.39 2.21
CA CYS A 21 -34.03 12.38 1.55
C CYS A 21 -34.68 11.80 0.28
N ALA A 22 -36.01 11.72 0.23
CA ALA A 22 -36.73 11.23 -0.95
C ALA A 22 -36.59 12.18 -2.15
N ASP A 23 -36.44 13.48 -1.89
CA ASP A 23 -36.34 14.51 -2.93
C ASP A 23 -34.91 14.69 -3.42
N PHE A 24 -33.90 14.27 -2.65
CA PHE A 24 -32.48 14.36 -2.99
C PHE A 24 -31.98 13.12 -3.74
N THR A 25 -32.48 12.92 -4.95
CA THR A 25 -32.08 11.82 -5.81
C THR A 25 -30.67 12.02 -6.38
N PHE A 26 -30.01 10.92 -6.79
CA PHE A 26 -28.70 10.99 -7.46
C PHE A 26 -28.73 11.89 -8.71
N GLU A 27 -29.85 11.92 -9.43
CA GLU A 27 -30.01 12.79 -10.60
C GLU A 27 -29.90 14.27 -10.23
N LYS A 28 -30.61 14.70 -9.17
CA LYS A 28 -30.53 16.08 -8.69
C LYS A 28 -29.13 16.40 -8.13
N PHE A 29 -28.49 15.46 -7.45
CA PHE A 29 -27.10 15.61 -7.00
C PHE A 29 -26.15 15.79 -8.20
N TYR A 30 -26.29 14.99 -9.26
CA TYR A 30 -25.46 15.09 -10.46
C TYR A 30 -25.66 16.44 -11.17
N GLN A 31 -26.90 16.91 -11.30
CA GLN A 31 -27.18 18.23 -11.88
C GLN A 31 -26.57 19.37 -11.04
N LEU A 32 -26.60 19.23 -9.72
CA LEU A 32 -25.95 20.17 -8.81
C LEU A 32 -24.42 20.15 -9.01
N TYR A 33 -23.80 18.98 -9.12
CA TYR A 33 -22.37 18.82 -9.38
C TYR A 33 -21.94 19.56 -10.66
N LEU A 34 -22.68 19.39 -11.75
CA LEU A 34 -22.38 20.06 -13.02
C LEU A 34 -22.46 21.60 -12.93
N LYS A 35 -23.38 22.14 -12.13
CA LYS A 35 -23.52 23.59 -11.92
C LYS A 35 -22.43 24.16 -11.00
N ILE A 36 -22.06 23.43 -9.95
CA ILE A 36 -21.07 23.89 -8.96
C ILE A 36 -19.65 23.75 -9.50
N CYS A 37 -19.37 22.68 -10.24
CA CYS A 37 -18.05 22.34 -10.75
C CYS A 37 -18.07 22.26 -12.29
N PRO A 38 -18.11 23.41 -12.98
CA PRO A 38 -18.00 23.42 -14.44
C PRO A 38 -16.66 22.80 -14.88
N ARG A 39 -16.69 22.04 -15.98
CA ARG A 39 -15.54 21.27 -16.50
C ARG A 39 -15.10 21.78 -17.88
N PRO A 40 -14.55 23.01 -17.99
CA PRO A 40 -14.16 23.58 -19.28
C PRO A 40 -13.10 22.75 -20.01
N GLU A 41 -12.20 22.09 -19.28
CA GLU A 41 -11.18 21.21 -19.83
C GLU A 41 -11.77 19.94 -20.46
N VAL A 42 -12.87 19.43 -19.92
CA VAL A 42 -13.59 18.30 -20.52
C VAL A 42 -14.39 18.77 -21.74
N GLN A 43 -14.92 20.00 -21.71
CA GLN A 43 -15.61 20.59 -22.86
C GLN A 43 -14.65 20.76 -24.04
N GLU A 44 -13.43 21.25 -23.78
CA GLU A 44 -12.41 21.37 -24.82
C GLU A 44 -12.06 20.00 -25.44
N LEU A 45 -11.89 18.98 -24.61
CA LEU A 45 -11.66 17.61 -25.09
C LEU A 45 -12.85 17.09 -25.92
N PHE A 46 -14.08 17.32 -25.46
CA PHE A 46 -15.29 16.94 -26.19
C PHE A 46 -15.34 17.61 -27.57
N ASP A 47 -15.05 18.91 -27.64
CA ASP A 47 -15.01 19.69 -28.88
C ASP A 47 -13.90 19.23 -29.84
N GLN A 48 -12.80 18.68 -29.32
CA GLN A 48 -11.73 18.10 -30.15
C GLN A 48 -12.13 16.75 -30.78
N ILE A 49 -12.99 15.98 -30.10
CA ILE A 49 -13.47 14.67 -30.57
C ILE A 49 -14.70 14.83 -31.48
N SER A 50 -15.60 15.75 -31.12
CA SER A 50 -16.87 16.00 -31.80
C SER A 50 -16.68 16.98 -32.95
N GLU A 51 -16.72 16.48 -34.19
CA GLU A 51 -16.63 17.33 -35.40
C GLU A 51 -17.68 18.46 -35.45
N ASN A 52 -18.87 18.22 -34.89
CA ASN A 52 -19.97 19.19 -34.87
C ASN A 52 -20.14 19.89 -33.52
N LYS A 53 -19.25 19.63 -32.55
CA LYS A 53 -19.26 20.17 -31.18
C LYS A 53 -20.57 19.98 -30.41
N THR A 54 -21.39 19.01 -30.78
CA THR A 54 -22.69 18.77 -30.13
C THR A 54 -22.83 17.34 -29.65
N VAL A 55 -22.36 16.37 -30.44
CA VAL A 55 -22.43 14.95 -30.11
C VAL A 55 -21.19 14.21 -30.62
N ILE A 56 -20.82 13.14 -29.94
CA ILE A 56 -19.80 12.19 -30.38
C ILE A 56 -20.50 10.98 -30.98
N SER A 57 -20.21 10.67 -32.24
CA SER A 57 -20.72 9.46 -32.91
C SER A 57 -19.97 8.20 -32.49
N VAL A 58 -20.55 7.01 -32.75
CA VAL A 58 -19.86 5.72 -32.56
C VAL A 58 -18.47 5.70 -33.19
N THR A 59 -18.32 6.26 -34.41
CA THR A 59 -17.03 6.26 -35.12
C THR A 59 -15.99 7.14 -34.41
N GLN A 60 -16.40 8.32 -33.93
CA GLN A 60 -15.52 9.24 -33.21
C GLN A 60 -15.12 8.68 -31.84
N MET A 61 -16.09 8.10 -31.11
CA MET A 61 -15.82 7.45 -29.82
C MET A 61 -14.89 6.24 -29.99
N LEU A 62 -15.07 5.46 -31.05
CA LEU A 62 -14.20 4.33 -31.38
C LEU A 62 -12.74 4.77 -31.62
N ALA A 63 -12.54 5.83 -32.42
CA ALA A 63 -11.21 6.41 -32.65
C ALA A 63 -10.61 6.93 -31.35
N PHE A 64 -11.38 7.69 -30.55
CA PHE A 64 -10.93 8.19 -29.25
C PHE A 64 -10.47 7.07 -28.32
N LEU A 65 -11.25 5.99 -28.20
CA LEU A 65 -10.92 4.86 -27.33
C LEU A 65 -9.65 4.12 -27.78
N ASN A 66 -9.52 3.82 -29.06
CA ASN A 66 -8.40 3.01 -29.56
C ASN A 66 -7.12 3.84 -29.80
N GLU A 67 -7.24 5.13 -30.11
CA GLU A 67 -6.07 5.98 -30.44
C GLU A 67 -5.59 6.85 -29.27
N LYS A 68 -6.49 7.28 -28.37
CA LYS A 68 -6.15 8.21 -27.27
C LYS A 68 -6.17 7.53 -25.90
N GLN A 69 -7.17 6.70 -25.61
CA GLN A 69 -7.32 6.06 -24.30
C GLN A 69 -6.52 4.77 -24.15
N ARG A 70 -6.21 4.09 -25.25
CA ARG A 70 -5.48 2.82 -25.24
C ARG A 70 -3.99 3.05 -24.96
N ASP A 71 -3.43 2.28 -24.03
CA ASP A 71 -1.98 2.21 -23.85
C ASP A 71 -1.35 1.43 -25.02
N PRO A 72 -0.48 2.07 -25.85
CA PRO A 72 0.10 1.45 -27.04
C PRO A 72 1.05 0.28 -26.73
N ARG A 73 1.42 0.07 -25.46
CA ARG A 73 2.27 -1.05 -25.02
C ARG A 73 1.47 -2.34 -24.82
N LEU A 74 0.14 -2.29 -24.81
CA LEU A 74 -0.71 -3.44 -24.57
C LEU A 74 -0.79 -4.35 -25.80
N ASN A 75 -0.63 -5.64 -25.57
CA ASN A 75 -0.76 -6.65 -26.62
C ASN A 75 -2.21 -6.69 -27.17
N GLU A 76 -2.36 -6.63 -28.48
CA GLU A 76 -3.66 -6.57 -29.17
C GLU A 76 -4.49 -7.85 -29.06
N ILE A 77 -3.86 -9.01 -28.85
CA ILE A 77 -4.57 -10.28 -28.70
C ILE A 77 -5.12 -10.40 -27.27
N LEU A 78 -4.31 -10.08 -26.26
CA LEU A 78 -4.73 -10.15 -24.85
C LEU A 78 -5.66 -9.00 -24.46
N TYR A 79 -5.49 -7.85 -25.09
CA TYR A 79 -6.29 -6.64 -24.87
C TYR A 79 -6.80 -6.17 -26.23
N PRO A 80 -7.86 -6.79 -26.79
CA PRO A 80 -8.39 -6.41 -28.09
C PRO A 80 -8.87 -4.97 -28.09
N GLU A 81 -8.75 -4.35 -29.26
CA GLU A 81 -9.34 -3.03 -29.50
C GLU A 81 -10.85 -3.03 -29.29
N TYR A 82 -11.39 -1.85 -29.03
CA TYR A 82 -12.83 -1.66 -29.08
C TYR A 82 -13.32 -1.87 -30.51
N ASP A 83 -14.50 -2.47 -30.63
CA ASP A 83 -15.24 -2.57 -31.88
C ASP A 83 -16.51 -1.69 -31.81
N ARG A 84 -17.18 -1.53 -32.95
CA ARG A 84 -18.40 -0.71 -33.03
C ARG A 84 -19.52 -1.20 -32.10
N ILE A 85 -19.58 -2.51 -31.81
CA ILE A 85 -20.64 -3.10 -30.99
C ILE A 85 -20.42 -2.68 -29.53
N LYS A 86 -19.20 -2.85 -29.01
CA LYS A 86 -18.81 -2.45 -27.66
C LYS A 86 -18.96 -0.95 -27.45
N VAL A 87 -18.54 -0.13 -28.42
CA VAL A 87 -18.71 1.32 -28.33
C VAL A 87 -20.18 1.72 -28.29
N LYS A 88 -21.05 1.07 -29.08
CA LYS A 88 -22.49 1.31 -29.01
C LYS A 88 -23.05 0.95 -27.62
N GLN A 89 -22.61 -0.16 -27.03
CA GLN A 89 -23.00 -0.54 -25.67
C GLN A 89 -22.56 0.48 -24.62
N LEU A 90 -21.35 1.02 -24.72
CA LEU A 90 -20.87 2.10 -23.84
C LEU A 90 -21.74 3.36 -23.99
N ILE A 91 -22.06 3.76 -25.21
CA ILE A 91 -22.93 4.91 -25.46
C ILE A 91 -24.31 4.67 -24.84
N THR A 92 -24.93 3.51 -25.08
CA THR A 92 -26.22 3.16 -24.47
C THR A 92 -26.17 3.12 -22.94
N LYS A 93 -25.02 2.76 -22.35
CA LYS A 93 -24.84 2.73 -20.89
C LYS A 93 -24.76 4.12 -20.26
N TYR A 94 -24.12 5.08 -20.93
CA TYR A 94 -23.82 6.40 -20.35
C TYR A 94 -24.68 7.55 -20.88
N GLU A 95 -25.31 7.39 -22.04
CA GLU A 95 -26.24 8.37 -22.60
C GLU A 95 -27.61 8.26 -21.94
N LYS A 96 -28.10 9.38 -21.40
CA LYS A 96 -29.41 9.43 -20.73
C LYS A 96 -30.55 9.71 -21.71
N ASP A 97 -30.29 10.42 -22.81
CA ASP A 97 -31.28 10.66 -23.85
C ASP A 97 -31.44 9.42 -24.73
N SER A 98 -32.60 8.74 -24.61
CA SER A 98 -32.88 7.51 -25.36
C SER A 98 -32.82 7.70 -26.88
N SER A 99 -33.18 8.88 -27.42
CA SER A 99 -33.09 9.17 -28.87
C SER A 99 -31.64 9.23 -29.33
N PHE A 100 -30.73 9.79 -28.52
CA PHE A 100 -29.31 9.79 -28.82
C PHE A 100 -28.68 8.41 -28.64
N ALA A 101 -29.02 7.71 -27.56
CA ALA A 101 -28.55 6.35 -27.31
C ALA A 101 -28.90 5.38 -28.45
N GLU A 102 -30.15 5.40 -28.94
CA GLU A 102 -30.61 4.55 -30.05
C GLU A 102 -29.85 4.82 -31.35
N LYS A 103 -29.54 6.10 -31.62
CA LYS A 103 -28.77 6.56 -32.78
C LYS A 103 -27.25 6.37 -32.62
N GLY A 104 -26.77 5.94 -31.45
CA GLY A 104 -25.34 5.80 -31.16
C GLY A 104 -24.62 7.15 -31.12
N LEU A 105 -25.29 8.17 -30.56
CA LEU A 105 -24.75 9.50 -30.33
C LEU A 105 -24.55 9.70 -28.83
N LEU A 106 -23.43 10.29 -28.45
CA LEU A 106 -23.07 10.59 -27.06
C LEU A 106 -22.98 12.09 -26.86
N SER A 107 -23.81 12.60 -25.96
CA SER A 107 -23.82 14.00 -25.54
C SER A 107 -22.66 14.31 -24.60
N PHE A 108 -22.40 15.61 -24.36
CA PHE A 108 -21.39 16.04 -23.39
C PHE A 108 -21.63 15.46 -21.98
N PRO A 109 -22.86 15.52 -21.40
CA PRO A 109 -23.12 14.88 -20.10
C PRO A 109 -22.85 13.37 -20.10
N GLY A 110 -23.18 12.65 -21.18
CA GLY A 110 -22.90 11.22 -21.31
C GLY A 110 -21.41 10.94 -21.41
N PHE A 111 -20.65 11.76 -22.14
CA PHE A 111 -19.20 11.66 -22.24
C PHE A 111 -18.50 11.93 -20.89
N LEU A 112 -18.96 12.94 -20.16
CA LEU A 112 -18.46 13.23 -18.82
C LEU A 112 -18.74 12.07 -17.84
N CYS A 113 -19.95 11.49 -17.88
CA CYS A 113 -20.27 10.26 -17.13
C CYS A 113 -19.30 9.12 -17.46
N TYR A 114 -19.03 8.89 -18.75
CA TYR A 114 -18.06 7.88 -19.19
C TYR A 114 -16.66 8.13 -18.59
N LEU A 115 -16.16 9.37 -18.66
CA LEU A 115 -14.82 9.72 -18.17
C LEU A 115 -14.64 9.47 -16.66
N MET A 116 -15.72 9.60 -15.89
CA MET A 116 -15.75 9.37 -14.44
C MET A 116 -16.10 7.93 -14.06
N SER A 117 -16.38 7.07 -15.02
CA SER A 117 -16.82 5.70 -14.80
C SER A 117 -15.67 4.70 -14.62
N ASP A 118 -15.99 3.51 -14.13
CA ASP A 118 -15.03 2.39 -14.04
C ASP A 118 -14.55 1.90 -15.42
N ASP A 119 -15.31 2.13 -16.50
CA ASP A 119 -14.87 1.79 -17.87
C ASP A 119 -13.72 2.71 -18.35
N ASN A 120 -13.48 3.83 -17.65
CA ASN A 120 -12.37 4.75 -17.90
C ASN A 120 -11.42 4.86 -16.71
N ALA A 121 -11.30 3.80 -15.91
CA ALA A 121 -10.43 3.80 -14.74
C ALA A 121 -8.96 4.06 -15.14
N PRO A 122 -8.20 4.88 -14.38
CA PRO A 122 -6.80 5.18 -14.67
C PRO A 122 -5.86 4.00 -14.39
N VAL A 123 -6.38 2.91 -13.82
CA VAL A 123 -5.65 1.70 -13.49
C VAL A 123 -6.32 0.50 -14.12
N LEU A 124 -5.52 -0.47 -14.54
CA LEU A 124 -6.03 -1.77 -14.97
C LEU A 124 -6.59 -2.50 -13.73
N LEU A 125 -7.92 -2.60 -13.65
CA LEU A 125 -8.59 -3.18 -12.49
C LEU A 125 -8.17 -4.63 -12.23
N ASN A 126 -7.83 -5.39 -13.29
CA ASN A 126 -7.30 -6.75 -13.18
C ASN A 126 -5.90 -6.85 -12.55
N ARG A 127 -5.20 -5.72 -12.36
CA ARG A 127 -3.91 -5.64 -11.65
C ARG A 127 -4.02 -5.06 -10.24
N VAL A 128 -5.25 -4.75 -9.80
CA VAL A 128 -5.52 -4.33 -8.43
C VAL A 128 -5.63 -5.55 -7.52
N GLU A 129 -6.16 -6.65 -8.05
CA GLU A 129 -6.16 -7.95 -7.37
C GLU A 129 -4.82 -8.68 -7.52
N LEU A 130 -4.63 -9.79 -6.80
CA LEU A 130 -3.43 -10.60 -6.89
C LEU A 130 -3.31 -11.24 -8.29
N TYR A 131 -2.41 -10.72 -9.12
CA TYR A 131 -2.19 -11.18 -10.51
C TYR A 131 -0.78 -11.72 -10.78
N GLN A 132 0.15 -11.54 -9.84
CA GLN A 132 1.54 -11.95 -9.99
C GLN A 132 1.68 -13.45 -9.70
N ASP A 133 2.64 -14.08 -10.36
CA ASP A 133 3.08 -15.43 -9.99
C ASP A 133 3.68 -15.38 -8.58
N MET A 134 3.15 -16.21 -7.68
CA MET A 134 3.55 -16.29 -6.27
C MET A 134 4.27 -17.61 -5.93
N ASP A 135 4.72 -18.33 -6.97
CA ASP A 135 5.44 -19.60 -6.90
C ASP A 135 6.95 -19.49 -7.17
N GLN A 136 7.47 -18.29 -7.47
CA GLN A 136 8.92 -18.07 -7.55
C GLN A 136 9.57 -18.10 -6.15
N PRO A 137 10.89 -18.32 -6.04
CA PRO A 137 11.61 -18.22 -4.77
C PRO A 137 11.43 -16.86 -4.08
N LEU A 138 11.37 -16.83 -2.74
CA LEU A 138 11.10 -15.61 -1.96
C LEU A 138 12.02 -14.43 -2.29
N CYS A 139 13.28 -14.68 -2.67
CA CYS A 139 14.26 -13.66 -3.05
C CYS A 139 13.94 -12.92 -4.36
N GLN A 140 12.94 -13.36 -5.14
CA GLN A 140 12.51 -12.68 -6.36
C GLN A 140 11.44 -11.60 -6.12
N TYR A 141 10.97 -11.44 -4.88
CA TYR A 141 9.88 -10.52 -4.54
C TYR A 141 10.38 -9.30 -3.77
N LEU A 142 9.77 -8.14 -4.06
CA LEU A 142 9.87 -6.98 -3.18
C LEU A 142 8.89 -7.16 -2.02
N ILE A 143 9.42 -7.20 -0.80
CA ILE A 143 8.64 -7.41 0.42
C ILE A 143 8.42 -6.07 1.14
N ASN A 144 7.15 -5.72 1.35
CA ASN A 144 6.79 -4.52 2.11
C ASN A 144 7.27 -4.66 3.56
N SER A 145 8.23 -3.84 3.96
CA SER A 145 8.98 -3.98 5.20
C SER A 145 8.90 -2.72 6.06
N SER A 146 8.86 -2.89 7.38
CA SER A 146 8.85 -1.80 8.36
C SER A 146 10.08 -1.86 9.23
N HIS A 147 10.67 -0.70 9.47
CA HIS A 147 11.81 -0.49 10.36
C HIS A 147 11.33 0.15 11.66
N ASN A 148 11.80 -0.35 12.80
CA ASN A 148 11.37 0.06 14.15
C ASN A 148 9.85 0.19 14.29
N THR A 149 9.12 -0.86 13.94
CA THR A 149 7.65 -0.86 13.79
C THR A 149 6.89 -0.45 15.07
N TYR A 150 7.53 -0.62 16.22
CA TYR A 150 6.97 -0.31 17.54
C TYR A 150 6.96 1.20 17.88
N LEU A 151 7.62 2.06 17.09
CA LEU A 151 7.67 3.50 17.34
C LEU A 151 6.48 4.24 16.70
N THR A 152 5.60 4.79 17.53
CA THR A 152 4.49 5.65 17.09
C THR A 152 4.92 7.12 17.02
N GLY A 153 5.81 7.47 16.07
CA GLY A 153 6.25 8.85 15.79
C GLY A 153 5.38 9.57 14.74
N ARG A 154 5.92 10.58 14.03
CA ARG A 154 5.29 11.23 12.84
C ARG A 154 5.15 10.28 11.62
N GLN A 155 5.11 8.97 11.85
CA GLN A 155 4.96 7.95 10.83
C GLN A 155 3.47 7.62 10.70
N PHE A 156 2.77 8.42 9.91
CA PHE A 156 1.39 8.14 9.52
C PHE A 156 1.36 6.99 8.52
N ALA A 157 1.03 5.79 8.99
CA ALA A 157 0.08 4.89 8.33
C ALA A 157 0.10 3.49 8.96
N ILE A 158 -1.09 2.98 9.25
CA ILE A 158 -1.34 1.54 9.43
C ILE A 158 -1.03 0.91 8.08
N LYS A 159 0.16 0.31 7.92
CA LYS A 159 0.57 -0.32 6.67
C LYS A 159 0.64 -1.83 6.86
N TYR A 160 0.18 -2.54 5.84
CA TYR A 160 0.16 -4.00 5.76
C TYR A 160 1.57 -4.54 5.48
N PHE A 161 2.46 -4.45 6.46
CA PHE A 161 3.82 -4.93 6.35
C PHE A 161 3.87 -6.46 6.38
N ARG A 162 4.85 -7.02 5.68
CA ARG A 162 5.18 -8.46 5.64
C ARG A 162 6.53 -8.74 6.29
N CYS A 163 7.33 -7.72 6.59
CA CYS A 163 8.53 -7.81 7.43
C CYS A 163 8.44 -6.74 8.52
N ILE A 164 8.59 -7.15 9.78
CA ILE A 164 8.40 -6.33 10.99
C ILE A 164 9.64 -6.45 11.86
N GLU A 165 10.17 -5.32 12.30
CA GLU A 165 11.35 -5.24 13.16
C GLU A 165 10.97 -5.07 14.63
N LEU A 166 11.58 -5.88 15.49
CA LEU A 166 11.37 -5.92 16.94
C LEU A 166 12.70 -5.87 17.69
N ASP A 167 12.95 -4.76 18.38
CA ASP A 167 14.16 -4.56 19.19
C ASP A 167 13.93 -5.10 20.60
N CYS A 168 14.46 -6.28 20.87
CA CYS A 168 14.15 -7.04 22.07
C CYS A 168 15.21 -6.79 23.15
N TRP A 169 14.78 -6.37 24.34
CA TRP A 169 15.65 -6.05 25.48
C TRP A 169 15.18 -6.75 26.75
N ASP A 170 16.10 -6.96 27.71
CA ASP A 170 15.74 -7.36 29.06
C ASP A 170 14.91 -6.27 29.75
N GLY A 171 13.87 -6.66 30.48
CA GLY A 171 13.10 -5.76 31.32
C GLY A 171 13.92 -5.16 32.47
N GLY A 172 13.58 -3.94 32.88
CA GLY A 172 14.22 -3.27 34.01
C GLY A 172 14.01 -3.96 35.36
N SER A 173 14.69 -3.45 36.41
CA SER A 173 14.68 -4.04 37.76
C SER A 173 13.26 -4.29 38.29
N GLY A 174 12.91 -5.57 38.47
CA GLY A 174 11.60 -6.03 38.94
C GLY A 174 10.71 -6.67 37.88
N LYS A 175 11.06 -6.52 36.58
CA LYS A 175 10.40 -7.20 35.46
C LYS A 175 11.40 -8.17 34.81
N ASP A 176 11.45 -9.40 35.31
CA ASP A 176 12.22 -10.48 34.66
C ASP A 176 11.43 -11.01 33.43
N VAL A 177 11.15 -10.13 32.46
CA VAL A 177 10.44 -10.45 31.21
C VAL A 177 11.00 -9.63 30.04
N PRO A 178 11.00 -10.17 28.81
CA PRO A 178 11.45 -9.46 27.63
C PRO A 178 10.51 -8.30 27.26
N ILE A 179 11.11 -7.18 26.88
CA ILE A 179 10.43 -5.96 26.41
C ILE A 179 10.89 -5.58 25.01
N ILE A 180 10.15 -4.67 24.36
CA ILE A 180 10.53 -4.03 23.10
C ILE A 180 10.66 -2.52 23.32
N THR A 181 11.81 -1.97 22.92
CA THR A 181 12.11 -0.54 23.01
C THR A 181 13.31 -0.17 22.13
N HIS A 182 13.47 1.13 21.84
CA HIS A 182 14.64 1.64 21.14
C HIS A 182 15.76 1.90 22.16
N GLY A 183 16.82 1.08 22.13
CA GLY A 183 17.91 1.13 23.11
C GLY A 183 18.52 2.52 23.27
N LYS A 184 18.85 2.90 24.51
CA LYS A 184 19.51 4.17 24.90
C LYS A 184 18.72 5.47 24.56
N ALA A 185 17.51 5.37 24.02
CA ALA A 185 16.63 6.52 23.77
C ALA A 185 15.53 6.63 24.85
N MET A 186 15.00 7.83 25.08
CA MET A 186 13.87 8.08 26.00
C MET A 186 12.54 7.63 25.38
N CYS A 187 12.41 6.33 25.08
CA CYS A 187 11.21 5.71 24.54
C CYS A 187 10.51 4.85 25.60
N THR A 188 9.19 4.75 25.52
CA THR A 188 8.40 3.84 26.37
C THR A 188 8.64 2.38 25.96
N ASP A 189 8.63 1.47 26.94
CA ASP A 189 8.71 0.04 26.73
C ASP A 189 7.32 -0.59 26.51
N ILE A 190 7.26 -1.61 25.67
CA ILE A 190 6.08 -2.48 25.53
C ILE A 190 6.48 -3.94 25.78
N LEU A 191 5.56 -4.76 26.28
CA LEU A 191 5.86 -6.17 26.57
C LEU A 191 5.98 -6.96 25.27
N PHE A 192 7.06 -7.75 25.13
CA PHE A 192 7.25 -8.61 23.95
C PHE A 192 6.05 -9.56 23.75
N LYS A 193 5.55 -10.13 24.86
CA LYS A 193 4.39 -11.04 24.84
C LYS A 193 3.17 -10.41 24.18
N ASP A 194 2.85 -9.18 24.54
CA ASP A 194 1.67 -8.48 24.02
C ASP A 194 1.82 -8.16 22.53
N VAL A 195 3.05 -7.86 22.09
CA VAL A 195 3.36 -7.65 20.67
C VAL A 195 3.18 -8.94 19.86
N ILE A 196 3.64 -10.09 20.37
CA ILE A 196 3.42 -11.39 19.70
C ILE A 196 1.93 -11.74 19.63
N VAL A 197 1.13 -11.43 20.66
CA VAL A 197 -0.33 -11.60 20.62
C VAL A 197 -0.95 -10.72 19.52
N ALA A 198 -0.57 -9.45 19.45
CA ALA A 198 -1.07 -8.54 18.43
C ALA A 198 -0.70 -9.02 17.01
N ILE A 199 0.52 -9.53 16.82
CA ILE A 199 0.97 -10.10 15.54
C ILE A 199 0.12 -11.32 15.19
N ARG A 200 -0.09 -12.26 16.11
CA ARG A 200 -0.94 -13.45 15.88
C ARG A 200 -2.32 -13.06 15.34
N ASP A 201 -2.94 -12.05 15.96
CA ASP A 201 -4.31 -11.66 15.67
C ASP A 201 -4.45 -10.88 14.36
N THR A 202 -3.37 -10.25 13.88
CA THR A 202 -3.42 -9.31 12.74
C THR A 202 -2.61 -9.72 11.52
N ALA A 203 -1.62 -10.61 11.65
CA ALA A 203 -0.65 -10.96 10.61
C ALA A 203 -1.31 -11.33 9.27
N PHE A 204 -2.44 -12.04 9.32
CA PHE A 204 -3.09 -12.60 8.13
C PHE A 204 -4.47 -12.03 7.82
N VAL A 205 -4.87 -10.91 8.44
CA VAL A 205 -6.20 -10.29 8.22
C VAL A 205 -6.36 -9.78 6.79
N THR A 206 -5.32 -9.18 6.21
CA THR A 206 -5.39 -8.56 4.87
C THR A 206 -4.57 -9.28 3.81
N SER A 207 -3.72 -10.23 4.19
CA SER A 207 -2.91 -11.01 3.26
C SER A 207 -2.55 -12.35 3.89
N ASN A 208 -2.68 -13.43 3.12
CA ASN A 208 -2.32 -14.78 3.56
C ASN A 208 -0.82 -15.11 3.37
N TYR A 209 -0.05 -14.20 2.77
CA TYR A 209 1.37 -14.39 2.50
C TYR A 209 2.23 -14.27 3.75
N PRO A 210 3.42 -14.92 3.78
CA PRO A 210 4.23 -15.04 4.98
C PRO A 210 4.59 -13.69 5.61
N VAL A 211 4.80 -13.72 6.92
CA VAL A 211 5.30 -12.59 7.71
C VAL A 211 6.68 -12.94 8.26
N ILE A 212 7.63 -12.02 8.16
CA ILE A 212 8.99 -12.16 8.69
C ILE A 212 9.10 -11.25 9.92
N LEU A 213 9.51 -11.83 11.04
CA LEU A 213 9.86 -11.08 12.24
C LEU A 213 11.39 -10.95 12.29
N SER A 214 11.88 -9.72 12.14
CA SER A 214 13.30 -9.38 12.28
C SER A 214 13.57 -9.01 13.73
N PHE A 215 14.23 -9.89 14.48
CA PHE A 215 14.59 -9.61 15.87
C PHE A 215 15.95 -8.95 15.93
N GLU A 216 16.03 -7.78 16.56
CA GLU A 216 17.28 -7.21 17.06
C GLU A 216 17.40 -7.59 18.54
N ASN A 217 18.12 -8.67 18.82
CA ASN A 217 18.09 -9.34 20.12
C ASN A 217 19.23 -8.88 21.05
N HIS A 218 18.85 -8.23 22.16
CA HIS A 218 19.74 -7.78 23.25
C HIS A 218 19.40 -8.42 24.60
N CYS A 219 18.58 -9.49 24.60
CA CYS A 219 18.14 -10.16 25.82
C CYS A 219 19.19 -11.14 26.37
N SER A 220 19.23 -11.27 27.69
CA SER A 220 19.88 -12.38 28.41
C SER A 220 19.33 -13.75 27.99
N LYS A 221 20.10 -14.83 28.20
CA LYS A 221 19.68 -16.20 27.88
C LYS A 221 18.31 -16.56 28.49
N SER A 222 18.10 -16.25 29.77
CA SER A 222 16.83 -16.47 30.47
C SER A 222 15.64 -15.82 29.73
N ASN A 223 15.78 -14.57 29.28
CA ASN A 223 14.72 -13.89 28.56
C ASN A 223 14.60 -14.34 27.09
N GLN A 224 15.68 -14.79 26.45
CA GLN A 224 15.60 -15.44 25.13
C GLN A 224 14.77 -16.73 25.18
N LEU A 225 14.91 -17.54 26.25
CA LEU A 225 14.07 -18.73 26.45
C LEU A 225 12.59 -18.36 26.63
N LYS A 226 12.29 -17.28 27.36
CA LYS A 226 10.92 -16.76 27.50
C LYS A 226 10.38 -16.26 26.17
N MET A 227 11.18 -15.56 25.36
CA MET A 227 10.79 -15.12 24.01
C MET A 227 10.45 -16.32 23.12
N ALA A 228 11.33 -17.33 23.07
CA ALA A 228 11.09 -18.55 22.31
C ALA A 228 9.80 -19.25 22.75
N ARG A 229 9.57 -19.35 24.06
CA ARG A 229 8.35 -19.93 24.63
C ARG A 229 7.11 -19.13 24.23
N TYR A 230 7.14 -17.80 24.30
CA TYR A 230 6.04 -16.96 23.85
C TYR A 230 5.74 -17.14 22.36
N CYS A 231 6.77 -17.18 21.50
CA CYS A 231 6.58 -17.44 20.07
C CYS A 231 5.91 -18.81 19.83
N LEU A 232 6.39 -19.88 20.47
CA LEU A 232 5.82 -21.22 20.33
C LEU A 232 4.37 -21.30 20.82
N ASP A 233 4.10 -20.80 22.03
CA ASP A 233 2.78 -20.92 22.67
C ASP A 233 1.73 -20.02 22.00
N ILE A 234 2.12 -18.82 21.55
CA ILE A 234 1.17 -17.83 21.03
C ILE A 234 0.97 -17.99 19.53
N LEU A 235 2.06 -18.16 18.76
CA LEU A 235 1.96 -18.28 17.29
C LEU A 235 1.58 -19.70 16.88
N GLY A 236 1.95 -20.72 17.66
CA GLY A 236 1.60 -22.12 17.41
C GLY A 236 1.91 -22.55 15.99
N ASP A 237 0.90 -23.09 15.29
CA ASP A 237 1.03 -23.59 13.90
C ASP A 237 1.37 -22.49 12.88
N LEU A 238 1.18 -21.22 13.22
CA LEU A 238 1.60 -20.11 12.35
C LEU A 238 3.13 -19.99 12.30
N LEU A 239 3.83 -20.36 13.37
CA LEU A 239 5.29 -20.29 13.39
C LEU A 239 5.90 -21.40 12.55
N LEU A 240 6.80 -21.04 11.63
CA LEU A 240 7.62 -22.01 10.91
C LEU A 240 8.79 -22.42 11.81
N THR A 241 8.73 -23.62 12.36
CA THR A 241 9.71 -24.15 13.33
C THR A 241 10.70 -25.14 12.71
N LYS A 242 10.41 -25.62 11.50
CA LYS A 242 11.24 -26.59 10.78
C LYS A 242 11.25 -26.24 9.29
N PRO A 243 12.34 -26.54 8.58
CA PRO A 243 12.40 -26.44 7.14
C PRO A 243 11.29 -27.27 6.48
N LEU A 244 10.86 -26.84 5.29
CA LEU A 244 9.93 -27.65 4.50
C LEU A 244 10.66 -28.88 3.96
N GLU A 245 9.98 -30.03 3.87
CA GLU A 245 10.58 -31.28 3.39
C GLU A 245 11.28 -31.13 2.03
N THR A 246 10.70 -30.28 1.17
CA THR A 246 11.19 -29.98 -0.18
C THR A 246 12.25 -28.89 -0.25
N HIS A 247 12.47 -28.15 0.85
CA HIS A 247 13.39 -27.01 0.93
C HIS A 247 14.24 -27.13 2.19
N GLN A 248 15.06 -28.18 2.23
CA GLN A 248 16.05 -28.39 3.29
C GLN A 248 17.10 -27.28 3.27
N LEU A 249 17.74 -27.03 4.41
CA LEU A 249 18.74 -25.97 4.58
C LEU A 249 20.11 -26.40 4.06
N GLU A 250 20.19 -26.77 2.78
CA GLU A 250 21.43 -27.18 2.12
C GLU A 250 21.83 -26.18 1.03
N ALA A 251 23.15 -26.07 0.78
CA ALA A 251 23.67 -25.16 -0.24
C ALA A 251 23.14 -25.51 -1.63
N GLY A 252 22.69 -24.50 -2.37
CA GLY A 252 22.13 -24.66 -3.72
C GLY A 252 20.63 -24.97 -3.78
N ILE A 253 19.97 -25.19 -2.64
CA ILE A 253 18.50 -25.28 -2.57
C ILE A 253 17.93 -23.85 -2.53
N PRO A 254 17.01 -23.47 -3.45
CA PRO A 254 16.42 -22.12 -3.46
C PRO A 254 15.50 -21.89 -2.26
N LEU A 255 15.18 -20.64 -1.98
CA LEU A 255 14.17 -20.30 -0.97
C LEU A 255 12.77 -20.76 -1.41
N PRO A 256 11.90 -21.18 -0.48
CA PRO A 256 10.52 -21.54 -0.79
C PRO A 256 9.75 -20.32 -1.31
N SER A 257 8.68 -20.59 -2.07
CA SER A 257 7.84 -19.53 -2.61
C SER A 257 6.90 -18.92 -1.57
N PRO A 258 6.40 -17.69 -1.78
CA PRO A 258 5.36 -17.12 -0.95
C PRO A 258 4.11 -18.00 -0.82
N ASN A 259 3.73 -18.74 -1.87
CA ASN A 259 2.60 -19.67 -1.84
C ASN A 259 2.83 -20.85 -0.89
N MET A 260 4.05 -21.42 -0.86
CA MET A 260 4.41 -22.51 0.05
C MET A 260 4.42 -22.08 1.51
N LEU A 261 4.70 -20.81 1.77
CA LEU A 261 4.78 -20.22 3.10
C LEU A 261 3.49 -19.49 3.52
N LYS A 262 2.36 -19.77 2.88
CA LYS A 262 1.08 -19.15 3.25
C LYS A 262 0.75 -19.40 4.72
N ARG A 263 0.35 -18.33 5.40
CA ARG A 263 0.03 -18.30 6.83
C ARG A 263 1.16 -18.76 7.74
N LYS A 264 2.41 -18.62 7.28
CA LYS A 264 3.61 -18.87 8.10
C LYS A 264 4.28 -17.58 8.54
N ILE A 265 4.78 -17.60 9.77
CA ILE A 265 5.59 -16.57 10.40
C ILE A 265 7.01 -17.11 10.50
N LEU A 266 7.96 -16.38 9.95
CA LEU A 266 9.38 -16.70 9.91
C LEU A 266 10.11 -15.82 10.91
N ILE A 267 11.14 -16.34 11.57
CA ILE A 267 11.98 -15.56 12.50
C ILE A 267 13.35 -15.37 11.87
N LYS A 268 13.73 -14.11 11.68
CA LYS A 268 15.11 -13.72 11.37
C LYS A 268 15.79 -13.33 12.68
N ASN A 269 16.73 -14.16 13.13
CA ASN A 269 17.60 -13.92 14.27
C ASN A 269 18.96 -14.59 14.05
N LYS A 270 19.95 -14.30 14.90
CA LYS A 270 21.24 -15.02 14.91
C LYS A 270 21.00 -16.51 15.20
N ARG A 271 21.77 -17.39 14.55
CA ARG A 271 21.73 -18.85 14.76
C ARG A 271 23.07 -19.35 15.28
N LEU A 272 23.01 -20.44 16.04
CA LEU A 272 24.17 -21.22 16.46
C LEU A 272 24.59 -22.19 15.34
N ASN A 273 25.74 -22.84 15.51
CA ASN A 273 26.10 -23.99 14.67
C ASN A 273 25.03 -25.08 14.79
N LEU A 274 24.70 -25.75 13.67
CA LEU A 274 23.58 -26.69 13.58
C LEU A 274 23.63 -27.79 14.64
N ASP A 275 24.80 -28.37 14.89
CA ASP A 275 24.95 -29.45 15.88
C ASP A 275 24.62 -28.99 17.31
N ILE A 276 25.05 -27.77 17.67
CA ILE A 276 24.79 -27.16 18.98
C ILE A 276 23.31 -26.76 19.07
N GLU A 277 22.76 -26.18 18.01
CA GLU A 277 21.37 -25.77 17.95
C GLU A 277 20.41 -26.96 18.13
N HIS A 278 20.69 -28.09 17.48
CA HIS A 278 19.89 -29.31 17.63
C HIS A 278 19.89 -29.80 19.09
N GLN A 279 21.05 -29.84 19.74
CA GLN A 279 21.16 -30.27 21.14
C GLN A 279 20.44 -29.32 22.09
N GLN A 280 20.65 -28.01 21.96
CA GLN A 280 20.00 -27.00 22.80
C GLN A 280 18.48 -26.96 22.59
N LEU A 281 18.00 -27.14 21.35
CA LEU A 281 16.57 -27.19 21.05
C LEU A 281 15.91 -28.42 21.70
N GLU A 282 16.54 -29.59 21.62
CA GLU A 282 16.02 -30.80 22.27
C GLU A 282 15.95 -30.63 23.80
N GLN A 283 16.99 -30.04 24.40
CA GLN A 283 17.01 -29.75 25.83
C GLN A 283 15.92 -28.75 26.22
N PHE A 284 15.77 -27.66 25.46
CA PHE A 284 14.74 -26.66 25.68
C PHE A 284 13.32 -27.25 25.62
N LEU A 285 13.04 -28.09 24.62
CA LEU A 285 11.74 -28.72 24.45
C LEU A 285 11.43 -29.73 25.56
N LYS A 286 12.45 -30.40 26.11
CA LYS A 286 12.30 -31.45 27.12
C LYS A 286 12.28 -30.92 28.56
N GLU A 287 13.12 -29.93 28.85
CA GLU A 287 13.41 -29.47 30.22
C GLU A 287 13.00 -28.01 30.46
N GLY A 288 12.64 -27.27 29.40
CA GLY A 288 12.32 -25.83 29.49
C GLY A 288 13.51 -24.96 29.88
N ARG A 289 14.74 -25.47 29.72
CA ARG A 289 16.02 -24.84 30.07
C ARG A 289 17.06 -25.17 29.00
N VAL A 290 18.10 -24.35 28.91
CA VAL A 290 19.27 -24.57 28.03
C VAL A 290 20.52 -24.47 28.89
N ASP A 291 21.50 -25.35 28.65
CA ASP A 291 22.78 -25.34 29.37
C ASP A 291 23.57 -24.05 29.05
N GLU A 292 23.95 -23.32 30.09
CA GLU A 292 24.60 -22.00 29.94
C GLU A 292 26.08 -22.12 29.53
N ASP A 293 26.68 -23.31 29.68
CA ASP A 293 28.12 -23.55 29.54
C ASP A 293 28.52 -24.10 28.15
N MET A 294 27.58 -24.32 27.22
CA MET A 294 27.83 -24.93 25.90
C MET A 294 28.00 -23.95 24.73
N ASP A 295 28.17 -22.66 25.02
CA ASP A 295 28.48 -21.68 23.96
C ASP A 295 30.00 -21.73 23.67
N GLU A 296 30.39 -22.35 22.56
CA GLU A 296 31.67 -21.96 21.95
C GLU A 296 31.49 -20.55 21.37
N ASP A 297 32.38 -19.63 21.72
CA ASP A 297 32.46 -18.29 21.12
C ASP A 297 32.59 -18.44 19.59
N VAL A 298 31.47 -18.35 18.88
CA VAL A 298 31.50 -18.30 17.41
C VAL A 298 31.89 -16.87 17.04
N GLU A 299 33.20 -16.64 16.86
CA GLU A 299 33.65 -15.58 15.97
C GLU A 299 33.11 -15.91 14.57
N THR A 300 31.99 -15.30 14.21
CA THR A 300 31.63 -15.18 12.79
C THR A 300 32.80 -14.47 12.11
N PRO A 301 33.31 -14.95 10.96
CA PRO A 301 34.30 -14.19 10.22
C PRO A 301 33.74 -12.80 10.01
N ASP A 302 34.50 -11.79 10.44
CA ASP A 302 34.21 -10.39 10.21
C ASP A 302 33.76 -10.27 8.75
N VAL A 303 32.50 -9.91 8.53
CA VAL A 303 32.08 -9.43 7.22
C VAL A 303 32.75 -8.08 7.15
N GLY A 304 34.05 -8.13 6.79
CA GLY A 304 34.98 -7.04 6.97
C GLY A 304 34.31 -5.76 6.56
N ASP A 305 34.31 -4.82 7.50
CA ASP A 305 33.76 -3.48 7.38
C ASP A 305 33.82 -3.04 5.91
N LEU A 306 32.71 -3.19 5.19
CA LEU A 306 32.56 -2.61 3.86
C LEU A 306 32.34 -1.13 4.14
N THR A 307 33.42 -0.46 4.51
CA THR A 307 33.60 0.96 4.26
C THR A 307 33.54 1.11 2.74
N LEU A 308 32.31 1.25 2.24
CA LEU A 308 32.05 1.81 0.94
C LEU A 308 32.43 3.29 1.03
N ASP A 309 33.73 3.54 0.91
CA ASP A 309 34.26 4.84 0.51
C ASP A 309 33.66 5.16 -0.86
N GLY A 310 32.56 5.91 -0.83
CA GLY A 310 31.80 6.28 -2.00
C GLY A 310 30.39 6.66 -1.58
N THR A 311 30.09 7.94 -1.68
CA THR A 311 28.76 8.51 -1.57
C THR A 311 27.77 7.82 -2.52
N TRP A 312 27.10 6.78 -2.04
CA TRP A 312 25.90 6.24 -2.67
C TRP A 312 24.72 7.10 -2.22
N PRO A 313 23.97 7.73 -3.12
CA PRO A 313 22.74 8.41 -2.74
C PRO A 313 21.77 7.33 -2.23
N PHE A 314 21.47 7.39 -0.94
CA PHE A 314 20.30 6.76 -0.33
C PHE A 314 19.05 7.27 -1.06
N PHE A 315 18.70 6.64 -2.18
CA PHE A 315 17.39 6.79 -2.77
C PHE A 315 16.44 5.91 -1.96
N ALA A 316 16.08 6.39 -0.78
CA ALA A 316 14.76 6.08 -0.23
C ALA A 316 13.77 6.47 -1.33
N ILE A 317 13.14 5.48 -1.97
CA ILE A 317 12.11 5.70 -2.97
C ILE A 317 10.95 6.38 -2.26
N SER A 318 10.99 7.72 -2.24
CA SER A 318 9.94 8.63 -1.79
C SER A 318 8.82 8.73 -2.83
N SER A 319 8.64 7.71 -3.67
CA SER A 319 7.60 7.65 -4.69
C SER A 319 6.20 7.35 -4.14
N LEU A 320 6.04 7.31 -2.81
CA LEU A 320 4.74 7.23 -2.17
C LEU A 320 3.86 8.46 -2.48
N HIS A 321 4.45 9.61 -2.81
CA HIS A 321 3.67 10.80 -3.22
C HIS A 321 2.93 10.60 -4.56
N ALA A 322 3.49 9.85 -5.51
CA ALA A 322 2.85 9.62 -6.81
C ALA A 322 1.66 8.65 -6.71
N LEU A 323 1.80 7.58 -5.91
CA LEU A 323 0.71 6.63 -5.65
C LEU A 323 -0.38 7.19 -4.72
N CYS A 324 0.01 7.98 -3.71
CA CYS A 324 -0.96 8.66 -2.84
C CYS A 324 -1.75 9.77 -3.55
N ALA A 325 -1.16 10.46 -4.54
CA ALA A 325 -1.89 11.44 -5.34
C ALA A 325 -3.00 10.78 -6.18
N VAL A 326 -2.72 9.61 -6.78
CA VAL A 326 -3.70 8.82 -7.55
C VAL A 326 -4.79 8.23 -6.64
N ALA A 327 -4.44 7.76 -5.44
CA ALA A 327 -5.40 7.25 -4.47
C ALA A 327 -6.27 8.36 -3.83
N ARG A 328 -5.73 9.56 -3.61
CA ARG A 328 -6.48 10.73 -3.11
C ARG A 328 -7.49 11.26 -4.13
N LEU A 329 -7.18 11.20 -5.42
CA LEU A 329 -8.15 11.50 -6.49
C LEU A 329 -9.28 10.47 -6.53
N LYS A 330 -9.00 9.19 -6.24
CA LYS A 330 -10.03 8.14 -6.20
C LYS A 330 -10.94 8.25 -4.97
N HIS A 331 -10.39 8.56 -3.79
CA HIS A 331 -11.17 8.73 -2.56
C HIS A 331 -12.00 10.03 -2.54
N ALA A 332 -11.58 11.08 -3.24
CA ALA A 332 -12.39 12.30 -3.39
C ALA A 332 -13.58 12.11 -4.37
N MET A 333 -13.52 11.11 -5.26
CA MET A 333 -14.56 10.85 -6.26
C MET A 333 -15.47 9.65 -5.94
N VAL A 334 -15.05 8.72 -5.09
CA VAL A 334 -15.86 7.56 -4.65
C VAL A 334 -16.26 7.74 -3.18
N GLY A 335 -17.11 8.72 -2.93
CA GLY A 335 -17.77 8.91 -1.64
C GLY A 335 -19.08 8.12 -1.59
N HIS A 336 -19.12 7.11 -0.71
CA HIS A 336 -20.30 6.43 -0.18
C HIS A 336 -21.20 5.64 -1.15
N ASN A 337 -20.99 4.32 -1.18
CA ASN A 337 -22.14 3.41 -1.09
C ASN A 337 -21.71 2.12 -0.40
N ASP A 338 -21.88 2.05 0.92
CA ASP A 338 -22.08 0.78 1.61
C ASP A 338 -22.93 1.03 2.86
N GLY A 339 -24.25 0.94 2.66
CA GLY A 339 -25.22 0.97 3.72
C GLY A 339 -25.23 -0.35 4.48
N ARG A 340 -24.61 -0.39 5.66
CA ARG A 340 -25.02 -1.29 6.75
C ARG A 340 -24.94 -0.55 8.09
N TYR A 341 -26.09 -0.05 8.54
CA TYR A 341 -26.32 0.44 9.89
C TYR A 341 -26.61 -0.73 10.85
N ARG A 342 -25.84 -0.84 11.94
CA ARG A 342 -26.29 -1.06 13.33
C ARG A 342 -25.08 -0.91 14.26
N LYS A 343 -25.00 0.23 14.96
CA LYS A 343 -25.47 0.47 16.35
C LYS A 343 -24.60 -0.26 17.38
N ASP A 344 -23.63 0.47 17.93
CA ASP A 344 -23.41 0.70 19.38
C ASP A 344 -21.96 1.13 19.66
N ALA A 345 -21.72 2.43 19.90
CA ALA A 345 -20.56 2.93 20.66
C ALA A 345 -20.82 4.37 21.18
N PRO A 346 -20.37 4.73 22.40
CA PRO A 346 -20.82 5.93 23.09
C PRO A 346 -20.07 7.22 22.72
N ARG A 347 -20.77 8.34 22.96
CA ARG A 347 -20.33 9.73 22.79
C ARG A 347 -19.13 10.08 23.70
N SER A 348 -17.99 10.43 23.10
CA SER A 348 -17.10 11.52 23.58
C SER A 348 -15.92 11.71 22.62
N LEU A 349 -16.07 12.54 21.58
CA LEU A 349 -14.92 13.04 20.78
C LEU A 349 -15.22 14.40 20.11
N ALA A 350 -16.18 15.15 20.67
CA ALA A 350 -16.62 16.44 20.12
C ALA A 350 -16.07 17.66 20.89
N ASP A 351 -15.38 17.46 22.02
CA ASP A 351 -15.00 18.58 22.91
C ASP A 351 -13.51 18.96 22.87
N SER A 352 -12.71 18.45 21.93
CA SER A 352 -11.26 18.73 21.87
C SER A 352 -10.80 19.65 20.72
N PHE A 353 -11.70 20.32 20.01
CA PHE A 353 -11.34 21.23 18.89
C PHE A 353 -11.74 22.69 19.10
N ALA A 354 -12.05 23.10 20.33
CA ALA A 354 -12.43 24.47 20.67
C ALA A 354 -11.51 25.10 21.72
N SER A 355 -10.19 25.07 21.52
CA SER A 355 -9.27 26.02 22.16
C SER A 355 -7.91 25.98 21.49
N GLU A 356 -7.67 26.91 20.56
CA GLU A 356 -6.36 27.54 20.29
C GLU A 356 -6.54 28.46 19.07
N GLY A 357 -7.21 29.58 19.32
CA GLY A 357 -7.07 30.81 18.54
C GLY A 357 -6.22 31.80 19.35
N ASP A 358 -5.55 32.68 18.62
CA ASP A 358 -4.71 33.79 19.08
C ASP A 358 -3.27 33.44 19.47
N HIS A 359 -2.33 33.66 18.53
CA HIS A 359 -1.27 34.64 18.72
C HIS A 359 -0.59 35.06 17.38
N ALA A 360 -0.72 36.38 17.11
CA ALA A 360 0.22 37.28 16.43
C ALA A 360 0.67 37.03 14.98
N PHE A 361 0.03 37.77 14.06
CA PHE A 361 0.61 38.24 12.80
C PHE A 361 1.70 39.29 13.06
N SER A 362 2.88 39.14 12.46
CA SER A 362 3.76 40.27 12.13
C SER A 362 4.36 40.10 10.74
N SER A 363 4.11 41.11 9.91
CA SER A 363 4.47 41.32 8.50
C SER A 363 5.97 41.48 8.23
N VAL A 364 6.48 40.88 7.14
CA VAL A 364 7.62 41.34 6.31
C VAL A 364 7.39 40.85 4.86
N PRO A 365 7.77 41.62 3.80
CA PRO A 365 7.03 41.71 2.53
C PRO A 365 7.54 40.85 1.37
N ASP A 366 6.65 40.73 0.37
CA ASP A 366 6.86 40.19 -0.98
C ASP A 366 8.05 40.84 -1.69
N ASN A 367 9.05 40.01 -2.02
CA ASN A 367 9.87 40.14 -3.22
C ASN A 367 10.80 38.93 -3.31
N GLU A 368 10.44 37.95 -4.13
CA GLU A 368 11.40 37.26 -5.01
C GLU A 368 10.62 36.41 -6.02
N ALA A 369 10.80 36.76 -7.30
CA ALA A 369 10.25 36.05 -8.43
C ALA A 369 10.90 34.67 -8.55
N HIS A 370 10.10 33.60 -8.55
CA HIS A 370 10.52 32.29 -9.02
C HIS A 370 9.86 31.98 -10.37
N PRO A 371 10.62 31.48 -11.35
CA PRO A 371 10.15 31.29 -12.72
C PRO A 371 9.18 30.11 -12.85
N GLU A 372 8.20 30.28 -13.74
CA GLU A 372 7.28 29.25 -14.23
C GLU A 372 8.04 27.99 -14.72
N LEU A 373 7.82 26.86 -14.05
CA LEU A 373 8.18 25.56 -14.58
C LEU A 373 7.02 25.03 -15.44
N LYS A 374 7.11 25.34 -16.74
CA LYS A 374 6.35 24.68 -17.81
C LYS A 374 6.64 23.18 -17.78
N ILE A 375 5.62 22.37 -17.51
CA ILE A 375 5.68 20.92 -17.68
C ILE A 375 5.45 20.62 -19.18
N THR A 376 6.52 20.66 -19.96
CA THR A 376 6.56 20.01 -21.27
C THR A 376 7.13 18.61 -21.10
N GLN A 377 6.35 17.60 -21.48
CA GLN A 377 6.78 16.20 -21.56
C GLN A 377 8.00 16.07 -22.47
N THR A 378 9.02 15.33 -22.01
CA THR A 378 9.87 14.53 -22.88
C THR A 378 10.14 13.19 -22.21
N ILE A 379 9.98 12.13 -23.00
CA ILE A 379 10.25 10.72 -22.68
C ILE A 379 11.65 10.39 -23.22
N PRO A 380 12.73 10.55 -22.42
CA PRO A 380 13.94 9.75 -22.67
C PRO A 380 14.46 8.97 -21.44
N GLU A 381 13.97 9.24 -20.22
CA GLU A 381 14.60 8.70 -18.99
C GLU A 381 14.30 7.21 -18.71
N ALA A 382 13.24 6.66 -19.29
CA ALA A 382 12.89 5.25 -19.09
C ALA A 382 13.82 4.28 -19.84
N VAL A 383 14.45 4.72 -20.94
CA VAL A 383 15.41 3.91 -21.70
C VAL A 383 16.74 3.80 -20.95
N THR A 384 17.17 4.90 -20.33
CA THR A 384 18.41 4.98 -19.55
C THR A 384 18.37 4.13 -18.29
N PHE A 385 17.20 3.96 -17.66
CA PHE A 385 17.03 3.10 -16.49
C PHE A 385 17.17 1.61 -16.83
N ARG A 386 16.65 1.19 -17.99
CA ARG A 386 16.72 -0.20 -18.47
C ARG A 386 18.14 -0.60 -18.90
N GLU A 387 18.89 0.34 -19.45
CA GLU A 387 20.31 0.15 -19.79
C GLU A 387 21.21 0.13 -18.55
N LYS A 388 20.93 0.95 -17.52
CA LYS A 388 21.61 0.90 -16.22
C LYS A 388 21.37 -0.41 -15.46
N LEU A 389 20.17 -1.00 -15.56
CA LEU A 389 19.90 -2.34 -15.02
C LEU A 389 20.66 -3.45 -15.77
N ARG A 390 20.86 -3.31 -17.09
CA ARG A 390 21.70 -4.24 -17.87
C ARG A 390 23.18 -4.12 -17.54
N SER A 391 23.69 -2.94 -17.16
CA SER A 391 25.08 -2.82 -16.71
C SER A 391 25.31 -3.37 -15.29
N LEU A 392 24.28 -3.43 -14.44
CA LEU A 392 24.34 -4.01 -13.09
C LEU A 392 24.27 -5.54 -13.05
N THR A 393 23.78 -6.18 -14.13
CA THR A 393 23.66 -7.66 -14.23
C THR A 393 24.96 -8.35 -14.66
N ASN A 394 26.06 -7.60 -14.84
CA ASN A 394 27.37 -8.15 -15.22
C ASN A 394 28.40 -8.19 -14.08
N ILE A 395 27.97 -8.03 -12.83
CA ILE A 395 28.87 -8.11 -11.67
C ILE A 395 28.87 -9.55 -11.14
N LYS A 396 30.04 -10.18 -11.29
CA LYS A 396 30.34 -11.53 -10.82
C LYS A 396 30.06 -11.67 -9.31
N GLY A 397 29.19 -12.63 -9.00
CA GLY A 397 29.13 -13.46 -7.80
C GLY A 397 29.56 -12.86 -6.46
N LYS A 398 28.58 -12.68 -5.57
CA LYS A 398 28.63 -13.13 -4.17
C LYS A 398 27.22 -13.14 -3.61
N GLU A 399 26.77 -14.33 -3.20
CA GLU A 399 25.45 -14.59 -2.63
C GLU A 399 25.28 -13.83 -1.30
N VAL A 400 24.20 -13.06 -1.18
CA VAL A 400 23.72 -12.53 0.10
C VAL A 400 22.58 -13.44 0.52
N GLY A 401 22.91 -14.42 1.37
CA GLY A 401 21.96 -15.42 1.86
C GLY A 401 20.92 -14.79 2.78
N LEU A 402 19.66 -14.77 2.35
CA LEU A 402 18.53 -14.70 3.28
C LEU A 402 18.40 -16.10 3.90
N PHE A 403 18.95 -16.31 5.09
CA PHE A 403 18.72 -17.57 5.82
C PHE A 403 17.33 -17.50 6.45
N VAL A 404 16.39 -18.12 5.75
CA VAL A 404 15.03 -18.38 6.23
C VAL A 404 15.11 -19.59 7.18
N SER A 405 14.64 -19.40 8.42
CA SER A 405 14.46 -20.47 9.43
C SER A 405 13.46 -21.53 8.99
#